data_AF-A0A3D5P9U0-F1
#
_entry.id   AF-A0A3D5P9U0-F1
#
_cell.length_a   1.000
_cell.length_b   1.000
_cell.length_c   1.000
_cell.angle_alpha   90.00
_cell.angle_beta   90.00
_cell.angle_gamma   90.00
#
_symmetry.space_group_name_H-M   'P 1'
#
loop_
_entity.id
_entity.type
_entity.pdbx_description
1 polymer ?
#
loop_
_entity_poly.entity_id
_entity_poly.type
_entity_poly.pdbx_seq_one_letter_code
_entity_poly.pdbx_strand_id
1 'polypeptide(L)'
;MDTNGKWKYVWRVFVIILLNVLIIAVFAKAGSPVQTLSKYGSSGTEVRQIQTRLKQWGYYNGSVDGIYGSATKSAVASFQNKNGLTADGVAGPATLSKIGLPSGGSTGGTGGYSASDVALLAKVISAEARGEPYVGQVAVGGVILNRIKHPSFPNTLAGVIYQPGAFSCLNDGGIDAAVSDSAYRAARDAMNGWDPSGGAIYYYNPAKATSKWIWSRPVITVIGDHRFCS
;
A
#
# COMPACT_ATOMS: atom_id res chain seq x y z
N MET A 1 0.57 65.47 -2.28
CA MET A 1 0.09 64.11 -2.01
C MET A 1 1.18 63.14 -2.45
N ASP A 2 1.87 62.48 -1.51
CA ASP A 2 3.04 61.65 -1.80
C ASP A 2 2.63 60.28 -2.35
N THR A 3 2.79 60.10 -3.67
CA THR A 3 2.44 58.88 -4.42
C THR A 3 3.49 57.77 -4.26
N ASN A 4 4.68 58.09 -3.73
CA ASN A 4 5.79 57.14 -3.65
C ASN A 4 5.59 56.07 -2.58
N GLY A 5 4.91 56.41 -1.48
CA GLY A 5 4.60 55.45 -0.42
C GLY A 5 3.63 54.36 -0.88
N LYS A 6 2.57 54.75 -1.62
CA LYS A 6 1.56 53.82 -2.14
C LYS A 6 2.16 52.85 -3.16
N TRP A 7 3.04 53.32 -4.04
CA TRP A 7 3.73 52.47 -5.02
C TRP A 7 4.64 51.42 -4.36
N LYS A 8 5.39 51.81 -3.31
CA LYS A 8 6.23 50.89 -2.53
C LYS A 8 5.40 49.83 -1.80
N TYR A 9 4.21 50.18 -1.30
CA TYR A 9 3.29 49.23 -0.66
C TYR A 9 2.67 48.26 -1.67
N VAL A 10 2.18 48.75 -2.81
CA VAL A 10 1.62 47.91 -3.88
C VAL A 10 2.68 46.95 -4.43
N TRP A 11 3.91 47.43 -4.62
CA TRP A 11 5.04 46.59 -5.04
C TRP A 11 5.39 45.50 -4.02
N ARG A 12 5.38 45.81 -2.71
CA ARG A 12 5.61 44.82 -1.64
C ARG A 12 4.53 43.75 -1.59
N VAL A 13 3.27 44.12 -1.73
CA VAL A 13 2.14 43.16 -1.76
C VAL A 13 2.24 42.27 -3.01
N PHE A 14 2.58 42.84 -4.16
CA PHE A 14 2.78 42.09 -5.41
C PHE A 14 3.93 41.07 -5.30
N VAL A 15 5.06 41.45 -4.70
CA VAL A 15 6.19 40.55 -4.46
C VAL A 15 5.83 39.42 -3.48
N ILE A 16 5.06 39.70 -2.43
CA ILE A 16 4.59 38.67 -1.47
C ILE A 16 3.62 37.69 -2.15
N ILE A 17 2.69 38.19 -2.97
CA ILE A 17 1.77 37.33 -3.73
C ILE A 17 2.55 36.47 -4.74
N LEU A 18 3.51 37.05 -5.47
CA LEU A 18 4.38 36.29 -6.37
C LEU A 18 5.18 35.23 -5.64
N LEU A 19 5.78 35.54 -4.48
CA LEU A 19 6.51 34.57 -3.67
C LEU A 19 5.60 33.44 -3.16
N ASN A 20 4.37 33.74 -2.75
CA ASN A 20 3.41 32.71 -2.33
C ASN A 20 2.95 31.84 -3.51
N VAL A 21 2.69 32.42 -4.68
CA VAL A 21 2.35 31.66 -5.90
C VAL A 21 3.51 30.78 -6.35
N LEU A 22 4.75 31.24 -6.22
CA LEU A 22 5.95 30.47 -6.57
C LEU A 22 6.20 29.32 -5.58
N ILE A 23 5.95 29.53 -4.28
CA ILE A 23 5.98 28.48 -3.27
C ILE A 23 4.90 27.42 -3.54
N ILE A 24 3.66 27.84 -3.86
CA ILE A 24 2.56 26.92 -4.22
C ILE A 24 2.90 26.13 -5.50
N ALA A 25 3.53 26.74 -6.49
CA ALA A 25 3.97 26.06 -7.70
C ALA A 25 5.11 25.05 -7.47
N VAL A 26 6.01 25.33 -6.52
CA VAL A 26 7.06 24.39 -6.08
C VAL A 26 6.46 23.20 -5.33
N PHE A 27 5.44 23.42 -4.48
CA PHE A 27 4.72 22.33 -3.80
C PHE A 27 3.78 21.54 -4.73
N ALA A 28 3.21 22.16 -5.76
CA ALA A 28 2.39 21.47 -6.78
C ALA A 28 3.22 20.56 -7.70
N LYS A 29 4.53 20.81 -7.85
CA LYS A 29 5.47 19.93 -8.57
C LYS A 29 6.09 18.83 -7.71
N ALA A 30 5.84 18.81 -6.40
CA ALA A 30 6.40 17.83 -5.46
C ALA A 30 5.53 16.56 -5.29
N GLY A 31 4.60 16.30 -6.20
CA GLY A 31 3.98 14.99 -6.36
C GLY A 31 4.91 14.02 -7.07
N SER A 32 6.05 13.67 -6.47
CA SER A 32 6.85 12.54 -6.98
C SER A 32 6.03 11.26 -6.85
N PRO A 33 5.93 10.43 -7.91
CA PRO A 33 5.36 9.10 -7.76
C PRO A 33 6.13 8.41 -6.64
N VAL A 34 5.42 7.84 -5.67
CA VAL A 34 6.02 7.01 -4.61
C VAL A 34 6.88 5.96 -5.30
N GLN A 35 8.20 6.16 -5.27
CA GLN A 35 9.14 5.24 -5.88
C GLN A 35 9.16 3.98 -5.01
N THR A 36 8.72 2.86 -5.58
CA THR A 36 8.84 1.55 -4.93
C THR A 36 10.32 1.29 -4.68
N LEU A 37 10.68 1.23 -3.39
CA LEU A 37 12.05 1.07 -2.93
C LEU A 37 12.10 -0.18 -2.04
N SER A 38 12.64 -1.27 -2.59
CA SER A 38 12.86 -2.49 -1.82
C SER A 38 14.24 -2.41 -1.13
N LYS A 39 14.25 -2.42 0.20
CA LYS A 39 15.46 -2.25 1.04
C LYS A 39 15.44 -3.24 2.21
N TYR A 40 16.50 -3.23 3.02
CA TYR A 40 16.54 -4.04 4.24
C TYR A 40 15.27 -3.86 5.10
N GLY A 41 14.64 -4.98 5.46
CA GLY A 41 13.37 -5.00 6.19
C GLY A 41 12.12 -4.97 5.31
N SER A 42 12.23 -4.67 4.01
CA SER A 42 11.12 -4.84 3.06
C SER A 42 10.73 -6.32 2.96
N SER A 43 9.46 -6.58 2.68
CA SER A 43 8.99 -7.93 2.40
C SER A 43 7.90 -7.93 1.35
N GLY A 44 7.61 -9.10 0.77
CA GLY A 44 6.56 -9.27 -0.22
C GLY A 44 7.06 -9.83 -1.54
N THR A 45 6.21 -9.76 -2.56
CA THR A 45 6.44 -10.45 -3.83
C THR A 45 7.49 -9.79 -4.72
N GLU A 46 7.65 -8.47 -4.65
CA GLU A 46 8.78 -7.77 -5.27
C GLU A 46 10.11 -8.31 -4.73
N VAL A 47 10.23 -8.49 -3.40
CA VAL A 47 11.42 -9.06 -2.78
C VAL A 47 11.66 -10.50 -3.25
N ARG A 48 10.61 -11.32 -3.40
CA ARG A 48 10.74 -12.67 -3.98
C ARG A 48 11.23 -12.64 -5.41
N GLN A 49 10.75 -11.71 -6.22
CA GLN A 49 11.17 -11.55 -7.62
C GLN A 49 12.64 -11.12 -7.70
N ILE A 50 13.05 -10.16 -6.86
CA ILE A 50 14.46 -9.75 -6.70
C ILE A 50 15.32 -10.95 -6.31
N GLN A 51 14.97 -11.65 -5.23
CA GLN A 51 15.70 -12.83 -4.74
C GLN A 51 15.78 -13.94 -5.80
N THR A 52 14.68 -14.21 -6.51
CA THR A 52 14.62 -15.23 -7.58
C THR A 52 15.60 -14.88 -8.69
N ARG A 53 15.59 -13.63 -9.16
CA ARG A 53 16.44 -13.20 -10.28
C ARG A 53 17.91 -13.19 -9.87
N LEU A 54 18.22 -12.67 -8.69
CA LEU A 54 19.58 -12.68 -8.14
C LEU A 54 20.09 -14.10 -7.92
N LYS A 55 19.22 -15.04 -7.52
CA LYS A 55 19.57 -16.45 -7.35
C LYS A 55 19.86 -17.14 -8.68
N GLN A 56 19.02 -16.92 -9.69
CA GLN A 56 19.25 -17.42 -11.06
C GLN A 56 20.59 -16.95 -11.64
N TRP A 57 21.03 -15.75 -11.26
CA TRP A 57 22.29 -15.16 -11.71
C TRP A 57 23.48 -15.40 -10.77
N GLY A 58 23.31 -16.18 -9.70
CA GLY A 58 24.38 -16.54 -8.78
C GLY A 58 24.80 -15.45 -7.78
N TYR A 59 24.04 -14.35 -7.66
CA TYR A 59 24.30 -13.31 -6.66
C TYR A 59 23.69 -13.64 -5.29
N TYR A 60 22.68 -14.50 -5.23
CA TYR A 60 21.94 -14.82 -4.00
C TYR A 60 21.84 -16.32 -3.76
N ASN A 61 22.39 -16.80 -2.64
CA ASN A 61 22.38 -18.23 -2.29
C ASN A 61 21.33 -18.59 -1.22
N GLY A 62 20.63 -17.60 -0.66
CA GLY A 62 19.60 -17.81 0.36
C GLY A 62 18.27 -18.33 -0.20
N SER A 63 17.29 -18.51 0.69
CA SER A 63 15.92 -18.91 0.34
C SER A 63 15.15 -17.74 -0.29
N VAL A 64 14.27 -18.04 -1.25
CA VAL A 64 13.34 -17.06 -1.84
C VAL A 64 12.11 -16.95 -0.93
N ASP A 65 12.29 -16.33 0.23
CA ASP A 65 11.27 -16.19 1.27
C ASP A 65 10.43 -14.91 1.13
N GLY A 66 10.92 -13.95 0.34
CA GLY A 66 10.30 -12.64 0.19
C GLY A 66 10.60 -11.69 1.34
N ILE A 67 11.67 -11.94 2.10
CA ILE A 67 12.14 -11.08 3.17
C ILE A 67 13.48 -10.48 2.77
N TYR A 68 13.55 -9.15 2.73
CA TYR A 68 14.75 -8.44 2.33
C TYR A 68 15.70 -8.36 3.54
N GLY A 69 16.34 -9.48 3.82
CA GLY A 69 17.32 -9.63 4.90
C GLY A 69 18.73 -9.20 4.49
N SER A 70 19.70 -9.48 5.37
CA SER A 70 21.11 -9.15 5.16
C SER A 70 21.67 -9.82 3.89
N ALA A 71 21.33 -11.09 3.68
CA ALA A 71 21.75 -11.84 2.50
C ALA A 71 21.21 -11.25 1.19
N THR A 72 19.94 -10.80 1.17
CA THR A 72 19.34 -10.14 0.01
C THR A 72 19.99 -8.77 -0.25
N LYS A 73 20.25 -7.99 0.80
CA LYS A 73 20.98 -6.72 0.70
C LYS A 73 22.38 -6.90 0.09
N SER A 74 23.15 -7.86 0.59
CA SER A 74 24.49 -8.15 0.07
C SER A 74 24.44 -8.62 -1.39
N ALA A 75 23.45 -9.44 -1.76
CA ALA A 75 23.24 -9.86 -3.13
C ALA A 75 22.91 -8.69 -4.06
N VAL A 76 22.03 -7.77 -3.64
CA VAL A 76 21.70 -6.56 -4.40
C VAL A 76 22.91 -5.65 -4.54
N ALA A 77 23.67 -5.42 -3.48
CA ALA A 77 24.91 -4.64 -3.53
C ALA A 77 25.93 -5.25 -4.51
N SER A 78 26.06 -6.58 -4.50
CA SER A 78 26.96 -7.30 -5.42
C SER A 78 26.50 -7.17 -6.87
N PHE A 79 25.20 -7.31 -7.11
CA PHE A 79 24.60 -7.08 -8.43
C PHE A 79 24.81 -5.64 -8.91
N GLN A 80 24.57 -4.65 -8.05
CA GLN A 80 24.77 -3.23 -8.35
C GLN A 80 26.22 -2.96 -8.76
N ASN A 81 27.18 -3.40 -7.96
CA ASN A 81 28.60 -3.23 -8.23
C ASN A 81 28.99 -3.83 -9.61
N LYS A 82 28.50 -5.04 -9.92
CA LYS A 82 28.81 -5.72 -11.18
C LYS A 82 28.15 -5.05 -12.40
N ASN A 83 27.06 -4.30 -12.20
CA ASN A 83 26.29 -3.65 -13.26
C ASN A 83 26.51 -2.13 -13.35
N GLY A 84 27.52 -1.60 -12.68
CA GLY A 84 27.88 -0.18 -12.73
C GLY A 84 26.89 0.75 -12.01
N LEU A 85 26.18 0.23 -11.01
CA LEU A 85 25.29 1.01 -10.13
C LEU A 85 25.98 1.28 -8.79
N THR A 86 25.50 2.28 -8.06
CA THR A 86 25.88 2.49 -6.65
C THR A 86 25.52 1.26 -5.83
N ALA A 87 26.50 0.63 -5.20
CA ALA A 87 26.34 -0.60 -4.42
C ALA A 87 25.84 -0.33 -2.98
N ASP A 88 24.69 0.32 -2.86
CA ASP A 88 24.06 0.65 -1.57
C ASP A 88 23.22 -0.50 -0.97
N GLY A 89 23.01 -1.57 -1.74
CA GLY A 89 22.18 -2.70 -1.34
C GLY A 89 20.70 -2.34 -1.27
N VAL A 90 20.26 -1.35 -2.03
CA VAL A 90 18.88 -0.89 -2.12
C VAL A 90 18.35 -1.09 -3.54
N ALA A 91 17.26 -1.83 -3.68
CA ALA A 91 16.59 -2.05 -4.95
C ALA A 91 15.66 -0.88 -5.27
N GLY A 92 16.24 0.25 -5.69
CA GLY A 92 15.53 1.38 -6.28
C GLY A 92 15.29 1.22 -7.78
N PRO A 93 14.66 2.21 -8.45
CA PRO A 93 14.26 2.11 -9.86
C PRO A 93 15.39 1.72 -10.82
N ALA A 94 16.59 2.28 -10.66
CA ALA A 94 17.73 1.93 -11.51
C ALA A 94 18.15 0.46 -11.34
N THR A 95 18.15 -0.02 -10.08
CA THR A 95 18.45 -1.42 -9.74
C THR A 95 17.38 -2.36 -10.29
N LEU A 96 16.11 -2.07 -10.04
CA LEU A 96 14.97 -2.87 -10.51
C LEU A 96 14.95 -2.95 -12.04
N SER A 97 15.21 -1.85 -12.73
CA SER A 97 15.28 -1.79 -14.19
C SER A 97 16.36 -2.71 -14.73
N LYS A 98 17.54 -2.71 -14.10
CA LYS A 98 18.65 -3.63 -14.44
C LYS A 98 18.34 -5.09 -14.11
N ILE A 99 17.55 -5.36 -13.06
CA ILE A 99 17.07 -6.72 -12.74
C ILE A 99 16.01 -7.19 -13.78
N GLY A 100 15.42 -6.26 -14.53
CA GLY A 100 14.31 -6.52 -15.45
C GLY A 100 12.96 -6.58 -14.73
N LEU A 101 12.85 -5.91 -13.58
CA LEU A 101 11.61 -5.74 -12.84
C LEU A 101 11.03 -4.35 -13.10
N PRO A 102 9.70 -4.23 -13.23
CA PRO A 102 9.05 -2.96 -13.50
C PRO A 102 9.38 -1.95 -12.39
N SER A 103 10.01 -0.85 -12.78
CA SER A 103 10.54 0.18 -11.89
C SER A 103 9.54 1.33 -11.78
N GLY A 104 8.52 1.12 -10.95
CA GLY A 104 7.46 2.10 -10.70
C GLY A 104 6.25 1.95 -11.63
N GLY A 105 5.08 1.78 -11.02
CA GLY A 105 3.76 1.97 -11.63
C GLY A 105 3.44 1.13 -12.86
N SER A 106 2.86 -0.07 -12.65
CA SER A 106 2.18 -0.91 -13.65
C SER A 106 3.14 -1.50 -14.71
N THR A 107 3.17 -2.78 -15.10
CA THR A 107 2.25 -3.92 -14.99
C THR A 107 3.05 -5.13 -15.47
N GLY A 108 2.78 -6.32 -14.93
CA GLY A 108 3.09 -7.60 -15.59
C GLY A 108 4.15 -8.46 -14.90
N GLY A 109 3.72 -9.32 -13.97
CA GLY A 109 4.56 -10.35 -13.39
C GLY A 109 3.99 -10.92 -12.10
N THR A 110 3.35 -12.09 -12.22
CA THR A 110 2.77 -12.96 -11.19
C THR A 110 3.32 -12.75 -9.77
N GLY A 111 2.50 -12.16 -8.90
CA GLY A 111 2.73 -12.06 -7.45
C GLY A 111 2.49 -10.67 -6.84
N GLY A 112 2.60 -9.58 -7.60
CA GLY A 112 2.25 -8.23 -7.12
C GLY A 112 0.77 -7.92 -7.40
N TYR A 113 0.03 -7.43 -6.40
CA TYR A 113 -1.36 -6.99 -6.59
C TYR A 113 -1.41 -5.93 -7.70
N SER A 114 -2.21 -6.18 -8.73
CA SER A 114 -2.41 -5.26 -9.87
C SER A 114 -3.08 -3.96 -9.42
N ALA A 115 -3.00 -2.90 -10.24
CA ALA A 115 -3.77 -1.67 -9.97
C ALA A 115 -5.27 -1.95 -9.83
N SER A 116 -5.79 -2.95 -10.57
CA SER A 116 -7.16 -3.44 -10.43
C SER A 116 -7.40 -4.17 -9.10
N ASP A 117 -6.44 -4.94 -8.58
CA ASP A 117 -6.56 -5.56 -7.25
C ASP A 117 -6.58 -4.51 -6.14
N VAL A 118 -5.73 -3.49 -6.26
CA VAL A 118 -5.71 -2.35 -5.32
C VAL A 118 -7.05 -1.62 -5.36
N ALA A 119 -7.60 -1.36 -6.55
CA ALA A 119 -8.90 -0.73 -6.70
C ALA A 119 -10.03 -1.59 -6.13
N LEU A 120 -9.99 -2.91 -6.34
CA LEU A 120 -10.98 -3.84 -5.80
C LEU A 120 -10.93 -3.88 -4.26
N LEU A 121 -9.74 -3.99 -3.66
CA LEU A 121 -9.57 -3.95 -2.21
C LEU A 121 -9.98 -2.59 -1.63
N ALA A 122 -9.61 -1.49 -2.29
CA ALA A 122 -9.98 -0.14 -1.86
C ALA A 122 -11.49 0.08 -1.88
N LYS A 123 -12.21 -0.46 -2.88
CA LYS A 123 -13.68 -0.43 -2.92
C LYS A 123 -14.29 -1.12 -1.70
N VAL A 124 -13.77 -2.30 -1.34
CA VAL A 124 -14.22 -3.03 -0.16
C VAL A 124 -13.93 -2.24 1.12
N ILE A 125 -12.71 -1.75 1.30
CA ILE A 125 -12.33 -0.94 2.48
C ILE A 125 -13.22 0.31 2.59
N SER A 126 -13.50 0.99 1.47
CA SER A 126 -14.35 2.18 1.42
C SER A 126 -15.81 1.90 1.81
N ALA A 127 -16.28 0.67 1.62
CA ALA A 127 -17.62 0.25 2.02
C ALA A 127 -17.66 -0.20 3.49
N GLU A 128 -16.70 -1.00 3.90
CA GLU A 128 -16.67 -1.71 5.18
C GLU A 128 -16.14 -0.85 6.34
N ALA A 129 -15.25 0.09 6.04
CA ALA A 129 -14.55 0.91 7.02
C ALA A 129 -14.76 2.41 6.77
N ARG A 130 -15.89 2.79 6.15
CA ARG A 130 -16.23 4.20 5.95
C ARG A 130 -16.44 4.88 7.30
N GLY A 131 -15.71 5.97 7.54
CA GLY A 131 -15.78 6.72 8.80
C GLY A 131 -14.92 6.12 9.92
N GLU A 132 -14.33 4.94 9.71
CA GLU A 132 -13.37 4.37 10.65
C GLU A 132 -12.05 5.16 10.63
N PRO A 133 -11.28 5.16 11.73
CA PRO A 133 -9.91 5.67 11.72
C PRO A 133 -9.09 4.95 10.65
N TYR A 134 -8.06 5.62 10.13
CA TYR A 134 -7.21 5.08 9.05
C TYR A 134 -6.63 3.69 9.39
N VAL A 135 -6.25 3.47 10.65
CA VAL A 135 -5.77 2.16 11.13
C VAL A 135 -6.84 1.08 11.00
N GLY A 136 -8.11 1.40 11.23
CA GLY A 136 -9.24 0.47 11.04
C GLY A 136 -9.47 0.13 9.56
N GLN A 137 -9.28 1.11 8.67
CA GLN A 137 -9.33 0.87 7.22
C GLN A 137 -8.23 -0.10 6.76
N VAL A 138 -7.00 0.09 7.25
CA VAL A 138 -5.88 -0.84 6.97
C VAL A 138 -6.16 -2.22 7.56
N ALA A 139 -6.71 -2.30 8.77
CA ALA A 139 -7.04 -3.56 9.43
C ALA A 139 -8.08 -4.40 8.65
N VAL A 140 -9.12 -3.77 8.10
CA VAL A 140 -10.06 -4.46 7.20
C VAL A 140 -9.36 -5.02 5.96
N GLY A 141 -8.45 -4.23 5.37
CA GLY A 141 -7.59 -4.71 4.28
C GLY A 141 -6.75 -5.93 4.69
N GLY A 142 -6.13 -5.87 5.87
CA GLY A 142 -5.35 -6.97 6.46
C GLY A 142 -6.16 -8.26 6.60
N VAL A 143 -7.39 -8.19 7.11
CA VAL A 143 -8.28 -9.35 7.23
C VAL A 143 -8.52 -10.06 5.88
N ILE A 144 -8.77 -9.30 4.82
CA ILE A 144 -9.00 -9.86 3.48
C ILE A 144 -7.74 -10.59 2.99
N LEU A 145 -6.56 -10.01 3.21
CA LEU A 145 -5.30 -10.62 2.84
C LEU A 145 -4.96 -11.85 3.70
N ASN A 146 -5.37 -11.86 4.97
CA ASN A 146 -5.24 -13.01 5.85
C ASN A 146 -6.13 -14.16 5.40
N ARG A 147 -7.36 -13.89 4.94
CA ARG A 147 -8.25 -14.90 4.35
C ARG A 147 -7.61 -15.57 3.14
N ILE A 148 -7.00 -14.81 2.23
CA ILE A 148 -6.30 -15.37 1.05
C ILE A 148 -5.21 -16.39 1.46
N LYS A 149 -4.56 -16.16 2.61
CA LYS A 149 -3.52 -17.05 3.16
C LYS A 149 -4.07 -18.21 3.99
N HIS A 150 -5.33 -18.14 4.39
CA HIS A 150 -5.92 -19.08 5.35
C HIS A 150 -6.63 -20.23 4.61
N PRO A 151 -6.39 -21.51 4.99
CA PRO A 151 -6.87 -22.66 4.24
C PRO A 151 -8.40 -22.80 4.18
N SER A 152 -9.13 -22.14 5.08
CA SER A 152 -10.60 -22.14 5.10
C SER A 152 -11.26 -21.16 4.13
N PHE A 153 -10.48 -20.39 3.36
CA PHE A 153 -11.00 -19.40 2.40
C PHE A 153 -10.39 -19.60 1.01
N PRO A 154 -11.00 -19.03 -0.03
CA PRO A 154 -10.40 -18.99 -1.36
C PRO A 154 -9.02 -18.33 -1.35
N ASN A 155 -8.11 -18.86 -2.15
CA ASN A 155 -6.72 -18.41 -2.25
C ASN A 155 -6.51 -17.26 -3.25
N THR A 156 -7.57 -16.52 -3.59
CA THR A 156 -7.50 -15.36 -4.49
C THR A 156 -8.29 -14.18 -3.91
N LEU A 157 -7.87 -12.94 -4.22
CA LEU A 157 -8.54 -11.72 -3.76
C LEU A 157 -10.00 -11.67 -4.23
N ALA A 158 -10.24 -11.93 -5.52
CA ALA A 158 -11.58 -12.03 -6.07
C ALA A 158 -12.38 -13.15 -5.40
N GLY A 159 -11.77 -14.32 -5.16
CA GLY A 159 -12.43 -15.44 -4.50
C GLY A 159 -12.91 -15.09 -3.09
N VAL A 160 -12.10 -14.37 -2.30
CA VAL A 160 -12.49 -13.90 -0.95
C VAL A 160 -13.55 -12.81 -1.02
N ILE A 161 -13.42 -11.87 -1.95
CA ILE A 161 -14.30 -10.70 -2.06
C ILE A 161 -15.69 -11.07 -2.58
N TYR A 162 -15.79 -12.03 -3.50
CA TYR A 162 -17.08 -12.43 -4.09
C TYR A 162 -17.75 -13.60 -3.37
N GLN A 163 -17.28 -14.01 -2.17
CA GLN A 163 -18.00 -15.02 -1.40
C GLN A 163 -19.42 -14.54 -1.05
N PRO A 164 -20.44 -15.41 -1.16
CA PRO A 164 -21.81 -15.06 -0.79
C PRO A 164 -21.89 -14.47 0.63
N GLY A 165 -22.36 -13.23 0.74
CA GLY A 165 -22.52 -12.53 2.02
C GLY A 165 -21.25 -11.89 2.61
N ALA A 166 -20.09 -11.97 1.95
CA ALA A 166 -18.85 -11.37 2.47
C ALA A 166 -18.79 -9.85 2.24
N PHE A 167 -19.27 -9.35 1.08
CA PHE A 167 -19.23 -7.92 0.71
C PHE A 167 -20.38 -7.55 -0.26
N SER A 168 -21.60 -7.34 0.26
CA SER A 168 -22.78 -7.04 -0.57
C SER A 168 -22.69 -5.71 -1.34
N CYS A 169 -21.83 -4.79 -0.88
CA CYS A 169 -21.60 -3.49 -1.51
C CYS A 169 -21.14 -3.56 -2.98
N LEU A 170 -20.56 -4.69 -3.41
CA LEU A 170 -20.14 -4.89 -4.80
C LEU A 170 -21.25 -5.46 -5.71
N ASN A 171 -22.28 -6.07 -5.11
CA ASN A 171 -23.40 -6.69 -5.85
C ASN A 171 -24.54 -5.69 -6.14
N ASP A 172 -24.69 -4.63 -5.34
CA ASP A 172 -25.78 -3.67 -5.44
C ASP A 172 -25.48 -2.48 -6.39
N GLY A 173 -24.59 -2.66 -7.38
CA GLY A 173 -24.25 -1.60 -8.34
C GLY A 173 -23.36 -0.48 -7.77
N GLY A 174 -22.81 -0.64 -6.57
CA GLY A 174 -21.93 0.32 -5.86
C GLY A 174 -20.56 0.58 -6.51
N ILE A 175 -20.40 0.28 -7.80
CA ILE A 175 -19.17 0.50 -8.57
C ILE A 175 -18.90 2.01 -8.75
N ASP A 176 -19.94 2.86 -8.68
CA ASP A 176 -19.87 4.31 -8.88
C ASP A 176 -19.75 5.14 -7.58
N ALA A 177 -19.73 4.52 -6.40
CA ALA A 177 -19.46 5.26 -5.18
C ALA A 177 -18.00 5.74 -5.17
N ALA A 178 -17.78 7.05 -5.02
CA ALA A 178 -16.44 7.62 -4.92
C ALA A 178 -15.64 6.90 -3.82
N VAL A 179 -14.59 6.19 -4.22
CA VAL A 179 -13.66 5.53 -3.30
C VAL A 179 -12.77 6.61 -2.70
N SER A 180 -12.74 6.72 -1.38
CA SER A 180 -11.90 7.73 -0.73
C SER A 180 -10.41 7.49 -1.00
N ASP A 181 -9.63 8.56 -1.09
CA ASP A 181 -8.17 8.46 -1.20
C ASP A 181 -7.56 7.67 -0.02
N SER A 182 -8.19 7.74 1.16
CA SER A 182 -7.79 6.97 2.34
C SER A 182 -7.93 5.46 2.11
N ALA A 183 -8.96 5.00 1.41
CA ALA A 183 -9.17 3.57 1.14
C ALA A 183 -8.13 3.03 0.16
N TYR A 184 -7.75 3.81 -0.87
CA TYR A 184 -6.64 3.45 -1.76
C TYR A 184 -5.31 3.34 -1.04
N ARG A 185 -5.03 4.27 -0.12
CA ARG A 185 -3.81 4.22 0.70
C ARG A 185 -3.84 3.02 1.65
N ALA A 186 -4.97 2.79 2.32
CA ALA A 186 -5.14 1.66 3.23
C ALA A 186 -4.99 0.31 2.53
N ALA A 187 -5.54 0.17 1.31
CA ALA A 187 -5.38 -1.03 0.49
C ALA A 187 -3.90 -1.30 0.18
N ARG A 188 -3.16 -0.27 -0.26
CA ARG A 188 -1.72 -0.39 -0.54
C ARG A 188 -0.93 -0.75 0.71
N ASP A 189 -1.23 -0.10 1.83
CA ASP A 189 -0.56 -0.35 3.12
C ASP A 189 -0.77 -1.79 3.60
N ALA A 190 -2.00 -2.30 3.51
CA ALA A 190 -2.30 -3.70 3.82
C ALA A 190 -1.55 -4.66 2.86
N MET A 191 -1.59 -4.39 1.56
CA MET A 191 -0.90 -5.18 0.53
C MET A 191 0.63 -5.16 0.68
N ASN A 192 1.18 -4.07 1.24
CA ASN A 192 2.59 -3.92 1.60
C ASN A 192 2.95 -4.62 2.92
N GLY A 193 1.98 -5.29 3.57
CA GLY A 193 2.19 -6.13 4.74
C GLY A 193 1.87 -5.49 6.08
N TRP A 194 1.34 -4.27 6.11
CA TRP A 194 0.89 -3.68 7.38
C TRP A 194 -0.46 -4.28 7.79
N ASP A 195 -0.47 -5.08 8.86
CA ASP A 195 -1.68 -5.68 9.42
C ASP A 195 -1.91 -5.26 10.89
N PRO A 196 -2.65 -4.15 11.14
CA PRO A 196 -3.04 -3.75 12.48
C PRO A 196 -4.03 -4.70 13.16
N SER A 197 -4.68 -5.60 12.42
CA SER A 197 -5.67 -6.52 12.99
C SER A 197 -5.02 -7.65 13.81
N GLY A 198 -3.70 -7.82 13.70
CA GLY A 198 -2.96 -8.87 14.40
C GLY A 198 -3.20 -10.27 13.84
N GLY A 199 -3.43 -10.41 12.53
CA GLY A 199 -3.70 -11.70 11.90
C GLY A 199 -5.18 -12.12 11.92
N ALA A 200 -6.10 -11.19 12.16
CA ALA A 200 -7.52 -11.51 12.20
C ALA A 200 -8.04 -12.02 10.85
N ILE A 201 -9.01 -12.93 10.88
CA ILE A 201 -9.73 -13.43 9.70
C ILE A 201 -11.22 -13.07 9.72
N TYR A 202 -11.70 -12.50 10.83
CA TYR A 202 -13.05 -11.97 10.99
C TYR A 202 -13.02 -10.58 11.65
N TYR A 203 -14.05 -9.78 11.40
CA TYR A 203 -14.34 -8.58 12.18
C TYR A 203 -15.85 -8.34 12.26
N TYR A 204 -16.29 -7.58 13.26
CA TYR A 204 -17.68 -7.16 13.37
C TYR A 204 -17.83 -5.86 14.14
N ASN A 205 -18.87 -5.09 13.82
CA ASN A 205 -19.29 -3.93 14.58
C ASN A 205 -20.29 -4.37 15.66
N PRO A 206 -19.97 -4.25 16.97
CA PRO A 206 -20.86 -4.67 18.06
C PRO A 206 -22.23 -3.99 18.06
N ALA A 207 -22.34 -2.79 17.50
CA ALA A 207 -23.60 -2.06 17.41
C ALA A 207 -24.52 -2.57 16.27
N LYS A 208 -23.97 -3.33 15.31
CA LYS A 208 -24.71 -3.82 14.13
C LYS A 208 -24.79 -5.35 14.06
N ALA A 209 -23.90 -6.07 14.73
CA ALA A 209 -23.76 -7.52 14.60
C ALA A 209 -24.86 -8.30 15.34
N THR A 210 -25.67 -9.04 14.58
CA THR A 210 -26.75 -9.88 15.12
C THR A 210 -26.39 -11.37 15.21
N SER A 211 -25.31 -11.80 14.56
CA SER A 211 -24.91 -13.22 14.50
C SER A 211 -24.33 -13.71 15.82
N LYS A 212 -25.02 -14.60 16.55
CA LYS A 212 -24.50 -15.18 17.81
C LYS A 212 -23.14 -15.86 17.66
N TRP A 213 -22.87 -16.44 16.48
CA TRP A 213 -21.59 -17.11 16.21
C TRP A 213 -20.41 -16.13 16.25
N ILE A 214 -20.55 -14.92 15.71
CA ILE A 214 -19.43 -13.96 15.67
C ILE A 214 -19.01 -13.49 17.07
N TRP A 215 -19.97 -13.40 17.99
CA TRP A 215 -19.74 -13.04 19.39
C TRP A 215 -18.97 -14.12 20.17
N SER A 216 -18.89 -15.35 19.66
CA SER A 216 -18.11 -16.43 20.25
C SER A 216 -16.65 -16.45 19.83
N ARG A 217 -16.26 -15.65 18.82
CA ARG A 217 -14.89 -15.64 18.30
C ARG A 217 -13.94 -14.91 19.27
N PRO A 218 -12.72 -15.44 19.51
CA PRO A 218 -11.72 -14.75 20.31
C PRO A 218 -11.36 -13.40 19.68
N VAL A 219 -11.56 -12.31 20.44
CA VAL A 219 -11.21 -10.96 20.01
C VAL A 219 -9.70 -10.78 20.15
N ILE A 220 -9.03 -10.41 19.06
CA ILE A 220 -7.61 -10.09 19.01
C ILE A 220 -7.40 -8.62 19.38
N THR A 221 -8.16 -7.73 18.75
CA THR A 221 -8.04 -6.28 18.97
C THR A 221 -9.33 -5.54 18.65
N VAL A 222 -9.41 -4.28 19.08
CA VAL A 222 -10.53 -3.36 18.81
C VAL A 222 -9.94 -2.10 18.18
N ILE A 223 -10.44 -1.73 16.99
CA ILE A 223 -9.98 -0.55 16.26
C ILE A 223 -11.20 0.17 15.71
N GLY A 224 -11.39 1.42 16.15
CA GLY A 224 -12.62 2.16 15.86
C GLY A 224 -13.84 1.42 16.42
N ASP A 225 -14.86 1.25 15.60
CA ASP A 225 -16.10 0.56 16.00
C ASP A 225 -16.03 -0.96 15.78
N HIS A 226 -14.91 -1.49 15.27
CA HIS A 226 -14.76 -2.89 14.92
C HIS A 226 -13.98 -3.70 15.96
N ARG A 227 -14.47 -4.92 16.22
CA ARG A 227 -13.74 -5.99 16.91
C ARG A 227 -13.17 -6.95 15.87
N PHE A 228 -11.87 -7.19 15.93
CA PHE A 228 -11.12 -8.08 15.02
C PHE A 228 -10.85 -9.41 15.72
N CYS A 229 -11.10 -10.53 15.05
CA CYS A 229 -11.13 -11.87 15.66
C CYS A 229 -10.41 -12.92 14.81
N SER A 230 -9.89 -13.94 15.49
CA SER A 230 -9.42 -15.20 14.89
C SER A 230 -10.57 -16.14 14.57
#